data_AF-A0A6N8HJG7-F1
#
_entry.id   AF-A0A6N8HJG7-F1
#
_cell.length_a   1.000
_cell.length_b   1.000
_cell.length_c   1.000
_cell.angle_alpha   90.00
_cell.angle_beta   90.00
_cell.angle_gamma   90.00
#
_symmetry.space_group_name_H-M   'P 1'
#
loop_
_entity.id
_entity.type
_entity.pdbx_description
1 polymer ?
#
loop_
_entity_poly.entity_id
_entity_poly.type
_entity_poly.pdbx_seq_one_letter_code
_entity_poly.pdbx_strand_id
1 'polypeptide(L)'
;MKYIIMILLSAVILAGCGSESDQNTEQTTDNQAKQEVNEELNEGSNETKNEETAMDIAFKNIDIKIHDKKNVRIKGEAKSSNEKAYYQILHKDVLVEETKIELEGEDWTSFTIETTLPQDVIETEEVPVLMIYGKTESGKEVNPNYFGIDFIRQSY
;
A
#
# COMPACT_ATOMS: atom_id res chain seq x y z
N MET A 1 37.26 12.02 -9.27
CA MET A 1 38.19 11.06 -8.64
C MET A 1 37.37 10.05 -7.85
N LYS A 2 37.45 8.79 -8.27
CA LYS A 2 37.29 7.54 -7.50
C LYS A 2 36.01 7.33 -6.67
N TYR A 3 35.08 6.61 -7.29
CA TYR A 3 34.08 5.75 -6.66
C TYR A 3 34.77 4.67 -5.81
N ILE A 4 34.34 4.50 -4.57
CA ILE A 4 34.68 3.32 -3.75
C ILE A 4 33.37 2.57 -3.50
N ILE A 5 33.22 1.54 -4.32
CA ILE A 5 32.25 0.46 -4.19
C ILE A 5 32.76 -0.44 -3.05
N MET A 6 31.98 -0.60 -1.98
CA MET A 6 32.21 -1.66 -0.99
C MET A 6 31.08 -2.69 -1.12
N ILE A 7 31.39 -3.76 -1.86
CA ILE A 7 30.64 -5.01 -1.88
C ILE A 7 31.00 -5.75 -0.59
N LEU A 8 30.00 -6.10 0.22
CA LEU A 8 30.16 -7.15 1.22
C LEU A 8 29.09 -8.21 1.03
N LEU A 9 29.54 -9.31 0.44
CA LEU A 9 28.85 -10.55 0.19
C LEU A 9 28.75 -11.32 1.52
N SER A 10 27.57 -11.78 1.91
CA SER A 10 27.41 -12.75 3.00
C SER A 10 26.26 -13.68 2.70
N ALA A 11 26.59 -14.81 2.08
CA ALA A 11 25.71 -15.96 1.96
C ALA A 11 25.79 -16.78 3.25
N VAL A 12 24.64 -17.09 3.85
CA VAL A 12 24.53 -18.16 4.85
C VAL A 12 23.41 -19.08 4.39
N ILE A 13 23.81 -20.26 3.92
CA ILE A 13 22.95 -21.42 3.70
C ILE A 13 23.02 -22.25 4.98
N LEU A 14 21.88 -22.55 5.59
CA LEU A 14 21.78 -23.67 6.52
C LEU A 14 20.54 -24.49 6.15
N ALA A 15 20.82 -25.68 5.61
CA ALA A 15 19.89 -26.79 5.48
C ALA A 15 19.71 -27.45 6.86
N GLY A 16 18.48 -27.81 7.19
CA GLY A 16 18.13 -28.63 8.35
C GLY A 16 16.91 -29.46 8.04
N CYS A 17 17.13 -30.67 7.52
CA CYS A 17 16.13 -31.73 7.37
C CYS A 17 16.44 -32.78 8.45
N GLY A 18 15.44 -33.19 9.24
CA GLY A 18 15.66 -34.15 10.31
C GLY A 18 14.37 -34.79 10.84
N SER A 19 14.44 -36.13 10.94
CA SER A 19 13.59 -37.11 11.64
C SER A 19 12.26 -37.54 11.01
N GLU A 20 12.40 -38.50 10.09
CA GLU A 20 11.95 -39.90 10.21
C GLU A 20 11.15 -40.29 11.47
N SER A 21 9.97 -40.87 11.27
CA SER A 21 9.31 -41.78 12.22
C SER A 21 8.38 -42.72 11.44
N ASP A 22 8.89 -43.92 11.18
CA ASP A 22 8.11 -45.11 10.84
C ASP A 22 7.34 -45.59 12.07
N GLN A 23 6.04 -45.87 11.92
CA GLN A 23 5.45 -47.05 12.55
C GLN A 23 4.22 -47.57 11.80
N ASN A 24 4.45 -48.77 11.26
CA ASN A 24 3.56 -49.74 10.67
C ASN A 24 2.47 -50.23 11.65
N THR A 25 1.23 -50.45 11.19
CA THR A 25 0.45 -51.71 11.38
C THR A 25 -0.90 -51.64 10.66
N GLU A 26 -1.07 -52.54 9.70
CA GLU A 26 -2.31 -52.92 9.02
C GLU A 26 -3.22 -53.81 9.92
N GLN A 27 -4.55 -53.63 9.86
CA GLN A 27 -5.50 -54.67 9.39
C GLN A 27 -6.98 -54.23 9.48
N THR A 28 -7.57 -54.12 8.28
CA THR A 28 -8.82 -54.78 7.82
C THR A 28 -10.12 -54.64 8.62
N THR A 29 -11.18 -54.09 8.01
CA THR A 29 -12.36 -54.86 7.51
C THR A 29 -13.26 -53.97 6.62
N ASP A 30 -13.54 -54.48 5.42
CA ASP A 30 -14.49 -53.95 4.41
C ASP A 30 -15.93 -53.79 4.92
N ASN A 31 -16.59 -52.69 4.56
CA ASN A 31 -17.75 -52.70 3.64
C ASN A 31 -18.36 -51.30 3.42
N GLN A 32 -18.20 -50.82 2.18
CA GLN A 32 -19.17 -50.11 1.31
C GLN A 32 -20.23 -49.18 1.93
N ALA A 33 -20.14 -47.88 1.64
CA ALA A 33 -21.05 -47.18 0.70
C ALA A 33 -20.96 -45.65 0.85
N LYS A 34 -20.26 -45.02 -0.12
CA LYS A 34 -20.65 -43.79 -0.84
C LYS A 34 -21.30 -42.64 -0.02
N GLN A 35 -20.50 -41.65 0.35
CA GLN A 35 -20.98 -40.25 0.37
C GLN A 35 -19.80 -39.26 0.21
N GLU A 36 -19.75 -38.61 -0.96
CA GLU A 36 -18.97 -37.41 -1.21
C GLU A 36 -19.68 -36.22 -0.55
N VAL A 37 -19.02 -35.53 0.38
CA VAL A 37 -19.11 -34.06 0.57
C VAL A 37 -17.78 -33.59 1.17
N ASN A 38 -17.12 -32.69 0.46
CA ASN A 38 -16.00 -31.86 0.90
C ASN A 38 -16.40 -31.03 2.13
N GLU A 39 -15.57 -31.03 3.18
CA GLU A 39 -15.22 -29.84 3.99
C GLU A 39 -14.32 -30.25 5.16
N GLU A 40 -13.02 -29.99 5.04
CA GLU A 40 -12.08 -29.77 6.16
C GLU A 40 -10.90 -28.98 5.57
N LEU A 41 -10.91 -27.65 5.70
CA LEU A 41 -10.20 -26.93 6.76
C LEU A 41 -8.73 -27.36 6.85
N ASN A 42 -7.89 -26.73 6.04
CA ASN A 42 -6.45 -26.75 6.24
C ASN A 42 -6.00 -25.33 6.63
N GLU A 43 -5.95 -25.13 7.95
CA GLU A 43 -5.26 -24.03 8.61
C GLU A 43 -3.75 -24.18 8.39
N GLY A 44 -3.13 -23.19 7.76
CA GLY A 44 -1.69 -23.22 7.53
C GLY A 44 -1.12 -21.94 6.93
N SER A 45 -1.74 -20.78 7.17
CA SER A 45 -1.05 -19.49 6.99
C SER A 45 -0.43 -19.14 8.33
N ASN A 46 0.84 -19.50 8.52
CA ASN A 46 1.67 -18.94 9.60
C ASN A 46 1.97 -17.48 9.25
N GLU A 47 0.94 -16.65 9.29
CA GLU A 47 1.06 -15.20 9.34
C GLU A 47 1.65 -14.88 10.69
N THR A 48 2.96 -14.64 10.71
CA THR A 48 3.61 -13.82 11.73
C THR A 48 2.84 -12.50 11.76
N LYS A 49 1.81 -12.46 12.62
CA LYS A 49 1.03 -11.29 12.96
C LYS A 49 1.99 -10.39 13.74
N ASN A 50 2.83 -9.69 13.01
CA ASN A 50 3.55 -8.56 13.54
C ASN A 50 2.47 -7.57 13.91
N GLU A 51 2.17 -7.46 15.20
CA GLU A 51 1.23 -6.51 15.77
C GLU A 51 1.82 -5.10 15.62
N GLU A 52 2.03 -4.66 14.38
CA GLU A 52 2.15 -3.25 14.08
C GLU A 52 0.80 -2.64 14.44
N THR A 53 0.81 -1.81 15.48
CA THR A 53 -0.35 -1.04 15.93
C THR A 53 -1.07 -0.47 14.71
N ALA A 54 -2.29 -0.94 14.46
CA ALA A 54 -3.09 -0.51 13.33
C ALA A 54 -3.29 1.00 13.45
N MET A 55 -2.68 1.76 12.54
CA MET A 55 -2.85 3.20 12.48
C MET A 55 -4.22 3.51 11.88
N ASP A 56 -5.01 4.29 12.61
CA ASP A 56 -6.30 4.78 12.13
C ASP A 56 -6.07 6.09 11.37
N ILE A 57 -6.19 6.02 10.05
CA ILE A 57 -6.21 7.19 9.17
C ILE A 57 -7.39 7.10 8.21
N ALA A 58 -8.10 8.20 8.06
CA ALA A 58 -9.24 8.33 7.17
C ALA A 58 -9.23 9.67 6.44
N PHE A 59 -9.76 9.67 5.21
CA PHE A 59 -9.85 10.85 4.34
C PHE A 59 -11.30 11.05 3.89
N LYS A 60 -11.75 12.29 3.76
CA LYS A 60 -13.06 12.62 3.21
C LYS A 60 -13.07 13.97 2.49
N ASN A 61 -14.16 14.23 1.76
CA ASN A 61 -14.41 15.51 1.11
C ASN A 61 -13.26 15.96 0.17
N ILE A 62 -12.68 15.00 -0.56
CA ILE A 62 -11.59 15.27 -1.51
C ILE A 62 -12.16 15.99 -2.74
N ASP A 63 -11.63 17.18 -3.01
CA ASP A 63 -11.94 18.04 -4.15
C ASP A 63 -10.66 18.31 -4.93
N ILE A 64 -10.65 17.99 -6.23
CA ILE A 64 -9.49 18.14 -7.11
C ILE A 64 -9.86 19.12 -8.21
N LYS A 65 -9.17 20.26 -8.25
CA LYS A 65 -9.38 21.32 -9.23
C LYS A 65 -8.12 21.58 -10.02
N ILE A 66 -8.29 21.70 -11.32
CA ILE A 66 -7.22 22.03 -12.24
C ILE A 66 -7.40 23.49 -12.67
N HIS A 67 -6.37 24.28 -12.42
CA HIS A 67 -6.27 25.69 -12.75
C HIS A 67 -5.23 25.86 -13.86
N ASP A 68 -5.52 26.72 -14.84
CA ASP A 68 -4.60 27.09 -15.93
C ASP A 68 -3.99 25.87 -16.66
N LYS A 69 -4.78 24.79 -16.80
CA LYS A 69 -4.43 23.51 -17.45
C LYS A 69 -3.33 22.67 -16.78
N LYS A 70 -2.57 23.20 -15.82
CA LYS A 70 -1.43 22.50 -15.21
C LYS A 70 -1.32 22.60 -13.68
N ASN A 71 -1.88 23.66 -13.09
CA ASN A 71 -1.81 23.88 -11.66
C ASN A 71 -2.93 23.09 -11.01
N VAL A 72 -2.61 22.16 -10.12
CA VAL A 72 -3.61 21.33 -9.45
C VAL A 72 -3.71 21.76 -8.00
N ARG A 73 -4.95 22.01 -7.56
CA ARG A 73 -5.27 22.23 -6.16
C ARG A 73 -6.15 21.09 -5.68
N ILE A 74 -5.67 20.36 -4.69
CA ILE A 74 -6.42 19.31 -4.01
C ILE A 74 -6.76 19.82 -2.61
N LYS A 75 -8.03 19.73 -2.24
CA LYS A 75 -8.50 20.01 -0.89
C LYS A 75 -9.15 18.76 -0.33
N GLY A 76 -9.09 18.60 0.97
CA GLY A 76 -9.72 17.47 1.64
C GLY A 76 -9.69 17.64 3.14
N GLU A 77 -10.25 16.65 3.82
CA GLU A 77 -10.15 16.51 5.27
C GLU A 77 -9.53 15.15 5.59
N ALA A 78 -8.66 15.13 6.59
CA ALA A 78 -8.05 13.92 7.09
C ALA A 78 -8.25 13.83 8.61
N LYS A 79 -8.37 12.61 9.11
CA LYS A 79 -8.34 12.28 10.53
C LYS A 79 -7.27 11.22 10.73
N SER A 80 -6.34 11.43 11.65
CA SER A 80 -5.27 10.46 11.93
C SER A 80 -4.88 10.44 13.39
N SER A 81 -4.56 9.27 13.94
CA SER A 81 -4.07 9.12 15.32
C SER A 81 -2.63 9.58 15.54
N ASN A 82 -1.88 9.88 14.47
CA ASN A 82 -0.46 10.29 14.54
C ASN A 82 -0.21 11.71 14.01
N GLU A 83 -1.28 12.48 13.76
CA GLU A 83 -1.25 13.85 13.23
C GLU A 83 -0.51 14.00 11.88
N LYS A 84 -0.35 12.91 11.10
CA LYS A 84 0.42 12.91 9.85
C LYS A 84 -0.29 12.11 8.77
N ALA A 85 -0.33 12.69 7.58
CA ALA A 85 -0.63 11.96 6.35
C ALA A 85 0.51 12.17 5.33
N TYR A 86 0.50 11.40 4.27
CA TYR A 86 1.49 11.44 3.21
C TYR A 86 0.78 11.38 1.86
N TYR A 87 1.35 12.03 0.85
CA TYR A 87 0.87 11.89 -0.51
C TYR A 87 2.01 11.77 -1.52
N GLN A 88 1.69 11.16 -2.66
CA GLN A 88 2.49 11.11 -3.87
C GLN A 88 1.59 11.42 -5.06
N ILE A 89 2.18 11.88 -6.15
CA ILE A 89 1.49 11.94 -7.45
C ILE A 89 2.23 11.02 -8.41
N LEU A 90 1.49 10.04 -8.89
CA LEU A 90 1.97 8.96 -9.72
C LEU A 90 1.51 9.15 -11.16
N HIS A 91 2.35 8.71 -12.09
CA HIS A 91 2.03 8.54 -13.50
C HIS A 91 2.78 7.27 -13.97
N LYS A 92 3.38 7.25 -15.16
CA LYS A 92 4.35 6.20 -15.55
C LYS A 92 5.44 6.00 -14.50
N ASP A 93 5.89 7.11 -13.93
CA ASP A 93 6.85 7.21 -12.84
C ASP A 93 6.28 8.12 -11.73
N VAL A 94 7.03 8.30 -10.64
CA VAL A 94 6.68 9.25 -9.58
C VAL A 94 6.87 10.68 -10.09
N LEU A 95 5.77 11.46 -10.17
CA LEU A 95 5.79 12.87 -10.55
C LEU A 95 6.07 13.79 -9.36
N VAL A 96 5.46 13.46 -8.22
CA VAL A 96 5.67 14.14 -6.95
C VAL A 96 6.06 13.09 -5.93
N GLU A 97 7.29 13.23 -5.44
CA GLU A 97 7.83 12.41 -4.36
C GLU A 97 6.98 12.51 -3.09
N GLU A 98 7.14 11.52 -2.22
CA GLU A 98 6.42 11.47 -0.96
C GLU A 98 6.55 12.78 -0.19
N THR A 99 5.42 13.42 0.04
CA THR A 99 5.34 14.69 0.76
C THR A 99 4.40 14.54 1.93
N LYS A 100 4.86 15.02 3.09
CA LYS A 100 4.11 14.97 4.35
C LYS A 100 3.03 16.06 4.38
N ILE A 101 1.88 15.71 4.93
CA ILE A 101 0.79 16.61 5.29
C ILE A 101 0.75 16.66 6.82
N GLU A 102 0.98 17.83 7.40
CA GLU A 102 0.78 18.07 8.84
C GLU A 102 -0.73 18.18 9.11
N LEU A 103 -1.21 17.46 10.12
CA LEU A 103 -2.58 17.54 10.60
C LEU A 103 -2.60 18.20 11.98
N GLU A 104 -3.69 18.88 12.31
CA GLU A 104 -3.85 19.59 13.58
C GLU A 104 -4.76 18.77 14.49
N GLY A 105 -4.15 17.89 15.30
CA GLY A 105 -4.83 17.03 16.27
C GLY A 105 -5.41 15.74 15.69
N GLU A 106 -6.23 15.07 16.51
CA GLU A 106 -6.84 13.77 16.21
C GLU A 106 -8.23 13.89 15.54
N ASP A 107 -8.76 15.10 15.38
CA ASP A 107 -10.05 15.36 14.73
C ASP A 107 -9.90 15.55 13.21
N TRP A 108 -11.02 15.77 12.52
CA TRP A 108 -11.00 16.07 11.09
C TRP A 108 -10.34 17.43 10.83
N THR A 109 -9.14 17.42 10.26
CA THR A 109 -8.41 18.63 9.85
C THR A 109 -8.48 18.79 8.34
N SER A 110 -8.73 20.02 7.87
CA SER A 110 -8.63 20.36 6.46
C SER A 110 -7.17 20.40 5.99
N PHE A 111 -6.89 19.90 4.79
CA PHE A 111 -5.59 20.04 4.14
C PHE A 111 -5.73 20.63 2.73
N THR A 112 -4.64 21.18 2.22
CA THR A 112 -4.53 21.66 0.84
C THR A 112 -3.18 21.25 0.26
N ILE A 113 -3.21 20.65 -0.92
CA ILE A 113 -2.03 20.35 -1.74
C ILE A 113 -2.10 21.23 -2.98
N GLU A 114 -1.02 21.97 -3.24
CA GLU A 114 -0.85 22.72 -4.48
C GLU A 114 0.37 22.17 -5.22
N THR A 115 0.18 21.83 -6.48
CA THR A 115 1.24 21.26 -7.33
C THR A 115 1.10 21.75 -8.76
N THR A 116 2.17 21.62 -9.54
CA THR A 116 2.17 21.90 -10.98
C THR A 116 2.57 20.63 -11.70
N LEU A 117 1.71 20.15 -12.59
CA LEU A 117 2.01 18.96 -13.38
C LEU A 117 2.87 19.33 -14.60
N PRO A 118 3.88 18.51 -14.94
CA PRO A 118 4.69 18.68 -16.14
C PRO A 118 3.84 18.67 -17.42
N GLN A 119 4.27 19.41 -18.46
CA GLN A 119 3.51 19.56 -19.70
C GLN A 119 3.35 18.23 -20.46
N ASP A 120 4.40 17.40 -20.47
CA ASP A 120 4.42 16.08 -21.07
C ASP A 120 3.40 15.13 -20.45
N VAL A 121 3.09 15.27 -19.16
CA VAL A 121 2.03 14.52 -18.48
C VAL A 121 0.64 14.94 -18.96
N ILE A 122 0.41 16.26 -19.09
CA ILE A 122 -0.89 16.83 -19.48
C ILE A 122 -1.26 16.46 -20.92
N GLU A 123 -0.27 16.28 -21.78
CA GLU A 123 -0.46 15.95 -23.20
C GLU A 123 -0.61 14.45 -23.45
N THR A 124 -0.48 13.61 -22.42
CA THR A 124 -0.70 12.17 -22.55
C THR A 124 -2.17 11.78 -22.35
N GLU A 125 -2.54 10.59 -22.84
CA GLU A 125 -3.85 9.98 -22.53
C GLU A 125 -3.89 9.31 -21.14
N GLU A 126 -2.75 9.23 -20.47
CA GLU A 126 -2.62 8.59 -19.15
C GLU A 126 -2.96 9.59 -18.04
N VAL A 127 -3.80 9.16 -17.10
CA VAL A 127 -4.32 10.02 -16.03
C VAL A 127 -3.39 9.95 -14.83
N PRO A 128 -2.81 11.06 -14.35
CA PRO A 128 -2.04 11.06 -13.12
C PRO A 128 -2.91 10.70 -11.92
N VAL A 129 -2.32 10.05 -10.93
CA VAL A 129 -3.02 9.55 -9.74
C VAL A 129 -2.42 10.18 -8.50
N LEU A 130 -3.26 10.88 -7.72
CA LEU A 130 -2.94 11.21 -6.35
C LEU A 130 -3.08 9.94 -5.50
N MET A 131 -2.00 9.53 -4.84
CA MET A 131 -2.01 8.54 -3.78
C MET A 131 -1.89 9.27 -2.45
N ILE A 132 -2.84 9.09 -1.53
CA ILE A 132 -2.81 9.68 -0.17
C ILE A 132 -3.01 8.59 0.88
N TYR A 133 -2.20 8.59 1.93
CA TYR A 133 -2.08 7.46 2.86
C TYR A 133 -1.47 7.88 4.21
N GLY A 134 -1.47 6.97 5.19
CA GLY A 134 -0.76 7.11 6.46
C GLY A 134 0.42 6.15 6.57
N LYS A 135 1.25 6.27 7.60
CA LYS A 135 2.39 5.36 7.82
C LYS A 135 2.47 4.89 9.26
N THR A 136 2.62 3.59 9.48
CA THR A 136 2.95 3.03 10.81
C THR A 136 4.25 3.60 11.38
N GLU A 137 4.56 3.30 12.64
CA GLU A 137 5.83 3.69 13.25
C GLU A 137 7.07 3.09 12.55
N SER A 138 6.92 1.94 11.88
CA SER A 138 7.96 1.32 11.05
C SER A 138 8.12 1.97 9.67
N GLY A 139 7.25 2.93 9.33
CA GLY A 139 7.23 3.63 8.05
C GLY A 139 6.47 2.89 6.94
N LYS A 140 5.75 1.81 7.27
CA LYS A 140 4.92 1.06 6.32
C LYS A 140 3.64 1.83 5.99
N GLU A 141 3.30 1.87 4.70
CA GLU A 141 2.08 2.52 4.22
C GLU A 141 0.81 1.82 4.74
N VAL A 142 -0.19 2.61 5.13
CA VAL A 142 -1.51 2.13 5.57
C VAL A 142 -2.63 2.96 4.94
N ASN A 143 -3.75 2.30 4.67
CA ASN A 143 -4.96 2.87 4.09
C ASN A 143 -4.72 3.79 2.88
N PRO A 144 -4.03 3.31 1.82
CA PRO A 144 -3.82 4.12 0.62
C PRO A 144 -5.14 4.38 -0.10
N ASN A 145 -5.36 5.65 -0.48
CA ASN A 145 -6.48 6.11 -1.28
C ASN A 145 -5.96 6.72 -2.57
N TYR A 146 -6.61 6.40 -3.69
CA TYR A 146 -6.18 6.78 -5.04
C TYR A 146 -7.24 7.65 -5.71
N PHE A 147 -6.83 8.80 -6.24
CA PHE A 147 -7.71 9.73 -6.94
C PHE A 147 -7.10 10.13 -8.28
N GLY A 148 -7.84 9.93 -9.38
CA GLY A 148 -7.41 10.37 -10.70
C GLY A 148 -7.47 11.89 -10.84
N ILE A 149 -6.44 12.49 -11.43
CA ILE A 149 -6.36 13.90 -11.78
C ILE A 149 -6.70 14.04 -13.26
N ASP A 150 -8.00 14.03 -13.58
CA ASP A 150 -8.51 14.01 -14.96
C ASP A 150 -8.64 15.43 -15.55
N PHE A 151 -7.83 15.72 -16.58
CA PHE A 151 -7.83 16.97 -17.34
C PHE A 151 -8.88 17.04 -18.46
N ILE A 152 -9.31 15.87 -18.96
CA ILE A 152 -10.15 15.76 -20.15
C ILE A 152 -11.56 16.27 -19.85
N ARG A 153 -12.03 16.11 -18.61
CA ARG A 153 -13.39 16.49 -18.20
C ARG A 153 -13.54 17.92 -17.67
N GLN A 154 -12.44 18.63 -17.37
CA GLN A 154 -12.49 19.98 -16.78
C GLN A 154 -12.27 21.11 -17.81
N SER A 155 -12.15 20.78 -19.10
CA SER A 155 -11.78 21.72 -20.18
C SER A 155 -12.96 22.20 -21.05
N TYR A 156 -14.21 22.03 -20.62
CA TYR A 156 -15.42 22.43 -21.36
C TYR A 156 -16.08 23.69 -20.79
#